data_AF-A0A7S0SHG7-F1
#
_entry.id   AF-A0A7S0SHG7-F1
#
_cell.length_a   1.000
_cell.length_b   1.000
_cell.length_c   1.000
_cell.angle_alpha   90.00
_cell.angle_beta   90.00
_cell.angle_gamma   90.00
#
_symmetry.space_group_name_H-M   'P 1'
#
loop_
_entity.id
_entity.type
_entity.pdbx_description
1 polymer ?
#
loop_
_entity_poly.entity_id
_entity_poly.type
_entity_poly.pdbx_seq_one_letter_code
_entity_poly.pdbx_strand_id
1 'polypeptide(L)'
;MTKAMLRRQKKETEEREREVRINDEKSNMGPSARDREEAALKLLLTPLHLRIKDIKADGHCMYRSVEDQLVLRNSKDGAHAHGEDGAVGEQSSEHEISDGGQGAAPPVGEDFASLRRRCAHVMRKSQWDYRPFLAQCAEDSTACNAAWVAYCLEVEDSAAWGGQMELGALAKALGRCIKVYTAHMPVVVMGEEFAVEGGEAPLVVCFQQHAFGLGEHYNSVVGL
;
A
#
# COMPACT_ATOMS: atom_id res chain seq x y z
N MET A 1 4.22 -37.19 -45.68
CA MET A 1 3.56 -36.53 -44.54
C MET A 1 2.07 -36.85 -44.55
N THR A 2 1.46 -37.06 -43.39
CA THR A 2 0.02 -37.35 -43.29
C THR A 2 -0.81 -36.07 -43.28
N LYS A 3 -2.10 -36.15 -43.65
CA LYS A 3 -3.05 -35.02 -43.54
C LYS A 3 -3.08 -34.39 -42.14
N ALA A 4 -2.92 -35.21 -41.10
CA ALA A 4 -2.87 -34.76 -39.71
C ALA A 4 -1.61 -33.93 -39.40
N MET A 5 -0.44 -34.34 -39.90
CA MET A 5 0.81 -33.58 -39.73
C MET A 5 0.74 -32.22 -40.44
N LEU A 6 0.18 -32.15 -41.65
CA LEU A 6 0.03 -30.89 -42.40
C LEU A 6 -0.91 -29.89 -41.68
N ARG A 7 -2.01 -30.36 -41.09
CA ARG A 7 -2.94 -29.51 -40.34
C ARG A 7 -2.29 -28.94 -39.06
N ARG A 8 -1.50 -29.76 -38.36
CA ARG A 8 -0.77 -29.33 -37.16
C ARG A 8 0.32 -28.32 -37.50
N GLN A 9 1.09 -28.59 -38.55
CA GLN A 9 2.15 -27.70 -39.01
C GLN A 9 1.59 -26.35 -39.46
N LYS A 10 0.48 -26.34 -40.20
CA LYS A 10 -0.24 -25.11 -40.59
C LYS A 10 -0.68 -24.29 -39.38
N LYS A 11 -1.30 -24.93 -38.38
CA LYS A 11 -1.73 -24.26 -37.14
C LYS A 11 -0.54 -23.68 -36.36
N GLU A 12 0.56 -24.42 -36.22
CA GLU A 12 1.77 -23.94 -35.54
C GLU A 12 2.43 -22.76 -36.28
N THR A 13 2.41 -22.74 -37.62
CA THR A 13 2.84 -21.56 -38.39
C THR A 13 1.91 -20.37 -38.20
N GLU A 14 0.59 -20.56 -38.24
CA GLU A 14 -0.39 -19.48 -38.03
C GLU A 14 -0.32 -18.89 -36.61
N GLU A 15 -0.13 -19.73 -35.58
CA GLU A 15 0.09 -19.30 -34.19
C GLU A 15 1.39 -18.51 -34.06
N ARG A 16 2.49 -19.00 -34.64
CA ARG A 16 3.78 -18.28 -34.64
C ARG A 16 3.69 -16.94 -35.37
N GLU A 17 3.04 -16.89 -36.53
CA GLU A 17 2.81 -15.64 -37.28
C GLU A 17 1.89 -14.66 -36.53
N ARG A 18 0.91 -15.16 -35.79
CA ARG A 18 0.07 -14.34 -34.90
C ARG A 18 0.89 -13.79 -33.73
N GLU A 19 1.68 -14.62 -33.06
CA GLU A 19 2.55 -14.19 -31.96
C GLU A 19 3.58 -13.16 -32.42
N VAL A 20 4.21 -13.37 -33.58
CA VAL A 20 5.14 -12.40 -34.17
C VAL A 20 4.44 -11.08 -34.47
N ARG A 21 3.25 -11.08 -35.09
CA ARG A 21 2.50 -9.82 -35.32
C ARG A 21 2.13 -9.11 -34.03
N ILE A 22 1.64 -9.83 -33.03
CA ILE A 22 1.31 -9.25 -31.72
C ILE A 22 2.56 -8.68 -31.04
N ASN A 23 3.70 -9.36 -31.14
CA ASN A 23 4.95 -8.92 -30.56
C ASN A 23 5.55 -7.71 -31.31
N ASP A 24 5.46 -7.69 -32.64
CA ASP A 24 5.86 -6.54 -33.46
C ASP A 24 4.98 -5.34 -33.15
N GLU A 25 3.65 -5.50 -33.09
CA GLU A 25 2.74 -4.44 -32.70
C GLU A 25 3.04 -3.92 -31.28
N LYS A 26 3.30 -4.82 -30.33
CA LYS A 26 3.67 -4.43 -28.95
C LYS A 26 5.03 -3.74 -28.86
N SER A 27 6.02 -4.18 -29.62
CA SER A 27 7.37 -3.59 -29.59
C SER A 27 7.43 -2.25 -30.34
N ASN A 28 6.56 -2.06 -31.33
CA ASN A 28 6.41 -0.80 -32.05
C ASN A 28 5.54 0.22 -31.29
N MET A 29 4.76 -0.23 -30.30
CA MET A 29 4.13 0.66 -29.33
C MET A 29 5.20 1.17 -28.37
N GLY A 30 5.35 2.49 -28.30
CA GLY A 30 6.23 3.13 -27.32
C GLY A 30 5.85 2.79 -25.86
N PRO A 31 6.64 3.23 -24.87
CA PRO A 31 6.43 2.86 -23.48
C PRO A 31 5.01 3.18 -23.02
N SER A 32 4.39 2.24 -22.30
CA SER A 32 3.03 2.38 -21.80
C SER A 32 2.94 3.48 -20.74
N ALA A 33 1.72 3.90 -20.39
CA ALA A 33 1.52 4.88 -19.30
C ALA A 33 2.14 4.37 -17.99
N ARG A 34 1.99 3.08 -17.70
CA ARG A 34 2.64 2.39 -16.58
C ARG A 34 4.15 2.54 -16.60
N ASP A 35 4.78 2.21 -17.72
CA ASP A 35 6.25 2.24 -17.85
C ASP A 35 6.79 3.65 -17.62
N ARG A 36 6.06 4.66 -18.10
CA ARG A 36 6.42 6.08 -17.91
C ARG A 36 6.29 6.48 -16.43
N GLU A 37 5.21 6.10 -15.74
CA GLU A 37 5.04 6.38 -14.32
C GLU A 37 6.11 5.69 -13.47
N GLU A 38 6.39 4.43 -13.74
CA GLU A 38 7.40 3.64 -13.03
C GLU A 38 8.80 4.24 -13.23
N ALA A 39 9.14 4.61 -14.47
CA ALA A 39 10.40 5.29 -14.76
C ALA A 39 10.52 6.64 -14.05
N ALA A 40 9.45 7.44 -14.03
CA ALA A 40 9.43 8.73 -13.34
C ALA A 40 9.59 8.59 -11.81
N LEU A 41 8.86 7.67 -11.20
CA LEU A 41 9.02 7.37 -9.76
C LEU A 41 10.42 6.87 -9.44
N LYS A 42 11.00 6.01 -10.29
CA LYS A 42 12.37 5.51 -10.09
C LYS A 42 13.40 6.63 -10.15
N LEU A 43 13.26 7.56 -11.09
CA LEU A 43 14.12 8.75 -11.18
C LEU A 43 14.02 9.63 -9.94
N LEU A 44 12.83 9.71 -9.33
CA LEU A 44 12.59 10.51 -8.14
C LEU A 44 13.13 9.84 -6.86
N LEU A 45 12.96 8.53 -6.72
CA LEU A 45 13.28 7.78 -5.50
C LEU A 45 14.76 7.38 -5.40
N THR A 46 15.42 7.09 -6.53
CA THR A 46 16.82 6.61 -6.54
C THR A 46 17.79 7.59 -5.87
N PRO A 47 17.75 8.92 -6.14
CA PRO A 47 18.64 9.87 -5.45
C PRO A 47 18.42 9.94 -3.94
N LEU A 48 17.24 9.54 -3.46
CA LEU A 48 16.89 9.49 -2.05
C LEU A 48 17.27 8.15 -1.37
N HIS A 49 17.95 7.26 -2.09
CA HIS A 49 18.24 5.89 -1.64
C HIS A 49 16.96 5.10 -1.29
N LEU A 50 15.90 5.33 -2.07
CA LEU A 50 14.60 4.67 -1.92
C LEU A 50 14.25 3.86 -3.18
N ARG A 51 13.43 2.82 -3.00
CA ARG A 51 12.86 2.00 -4.08
C ARG A 51 11.41 1.64 -3.80
N ILE A 52 10.67 1.34 -4.86
CA ILE A 52 9.30 0.81 -4.76
C ILE A 52 9.37 -0.67 -4.34
N LYS A 53 8.51 -1.05 -3.40
CA LYS A 53 8.19 -2.43 -3.07
C LYS A 53 6.74 -2.70 -3.44
N ASP A 54 6.54 -3.66 -4.33
CA ASP A 54 5.21 -4.02 -4.83
C ASP A 54 4.32 -4.56 -3.72
N ILE A 55 3.10 -4.02 -3.67
CA ILE A 55 2.01 -4.45 -2.82
C ILE A 55 0.98 -5.17 -3.68
N LYS A 56 0.25 -6.10 -3.08
CA LYS A 56 -0.80 -6.84 -3.78
C LYS A 56 -1.82 -5.87 -4.40
N ALA A 57 -2.05 -6.00 -5.70
CA ALA A 57 -3.03 -5.22 -6.46
C ALA A 57 -4.47 -5.64 -6.15
N ASP A 58 -4.94 -5.31 -4.95
CA ASP A 58 -6.34 -5.43 -4.52
C ASP A 58 -6.85 -4.11 -3.91
N GLY A 59 -8.14 -4.06 -3.57
CA GLY A 59 -8.76 -2.87 -2.98
C GLY A 59 -8.24 -2.49 -1.59
N HIS A 60 -7.31 -3.26 -1.01
CA HIS A 60 -6.66 -2.92 0.26
C HIS A 60 -5.25 -2.36 0.09
N CYS A 61 -4.76 -2.17 -1.14
CA CYS A 61 -3.38 -1.78 -1.42
C CYS A 61 -2.87 -0.58 -0.59
N MET A 62 -3.68 0.47 -0.42
CA MET A 62 -3.32 1.63 0.41
C MET A 62 -3.07 1.26 1.88
N TYR A 63 -3.92 0.43 2.47
CA TYR A 63 -3.75 0.00 3.86
C TYR A 63 -2.60 -1.00 4.00
N ARG A 64 -2.43 -1.88 3.00
CA ARG A 64 -1.32 -2.85 2.94
C ARG A 64 0.05 -2.17 2.77
N SER A 65 0.13 -1.08 2.03
CA SER A 65 1.38 -0.33 1.89
C SER A 65 1.77 0.37 3.20
N VAL A 66 0.79 0.88 3.95
CA VAL A 66 1.00 1.43 5.30
C VAL A 66 1.37 0.35 6.31
N GLU A 67 0.66 -0.79 6.30
CA GLU A 67 0.98 -2.00 7.09
C GLU A 67 2.43 -2.44 6.86
N ASP A 68 2.85 -2.55 5.59
CA ASP A 68 4.22 -2.90 5.22
C ASP A 68 5.25 -1.91 5.79
N GLN A 69 4.97 -0.61 5.71
CA GLN A 69 5.84 0.42 6.28
C GLN A 69 5.94 0.30 7.80
N LEU A 70 4.84 0.05 8.52
CA LEU A 70 4.86 -0.12 9.96
C LEU A 70 5.69 -1.33 10.38
N VAL A 71 5.50 -2.48 9.73
CA VAL A 71 6.29 -3.70 9.98
C VAL A 71 7.80 -3.44 9.80
N LEU A 72 8.18 -2.69 8.76
CA LEU A 72 9.58 -2.35 8.50
C LEU A 72 10.19 -1.42 9.55
N ARG A 73 9.38 -0.56 10.18
CA ARG A 73 9.84 0.38 11.22
C ARG A 73 9.99 -0.31 12.56
N ASN A 74 8.98 -1.08 12.97
CA ASN A 74 9.03 -1.85 14.21
C ASN A 74 10.20 -2.85 14.23
N SER A 75 10.53 -3.43 13.07
CA SER A 75 11.69 -4.34 12.93
C SER A 75 13.04 -3.64 13.11
N LYS A 76 13.15 -2.34 12.78
CA LYS A 76 14.38 -1.56 12.94
C LYS A 76 14.56 -1.06 14.37
N ASP A 77 13.46 -0.71 15.02
CA ASP A 77 13.49 -0.25 16.41
C ASP A 77 13.86 -1.39 17.37
N GLY A 78 13.51 -2.65 17.04
CA GLY A 78 13.94 -3.84 17.76
C GLY A 78 15.42 -4.22 17.57
N ALA A 79 16.06 -3.78 16.48
CA ALA A 79 17.47 -4.11 16.18
C ALA A 79 18.48 -3.22 16.92
N HIS A 80 18.04 -2.09 17.51
CA HIS A 80 18.88 -1.18 18.28
C HIS A 80 18.84 -1.42 19.81
N ALA A 81 18.06 -2.40 20.29
CA ALA A 81 17.83 -2.63 21.73
C ALA A 81 18.74 -3.70 22.38
N HIS A 82 19.82 -4.16 21.72
CA HIS A 82 20.80 -5.09 22.32
C HIS A 82 22.21 -4.49 22.28
N GLY A 83 22.50 -3.64 23.25
CA GLY A 83 23.83 -3.15 23.59
C GLY A 83 23.86 -2.63 25.03
N GLU A 84 24.39 -3.46 25.93
CA GLU A 84 24.89 -3.15 27.29
C GLU A 84 23.85 -2.90 28.42
N ASP A 85 23.55 -3.94 29.21
CA ASP A 85 24.12 -4.10 30.58
C ASP A 85 23.58 -5.33 31.35
N GLY A 86 24.50 -6.11 31.93
CA GLY A 86 24.39 -6.74 33.27
C GLY A 86 23.45 -7.94 33.53
N ALA A 87 24.05 -9.11 33.79
CA ALA A 87 23.44 -10.29 34.46
C ALA A 87 22.95 -9.95 35.91
N VAL A 88 22.01 -10.64 36.58
CA VAL A 88 21.85 -12.08 36.93
C VAL A 88 20.43 -12.29 37.54
N GLY A 89 19.79 -13.48 37.40
CA GLY A 89 18.82 -13.96 38.41
C GLY A 89 17.58 -14.80 38.01
N GLU A 90 17.79 -16.02 37.49
CA GLU A 90 17.09 -17.31 37.73
C GLU A 90 15.72 -17.43 38.50
N GLN A 91 14.66 -18.04 37.89
CA GLN A 91 14.12 -19.43 38.12
C GLN A 91 12.63 -19.68 37.72
N SER A 92 12.42 -20.79 36.96
CA SER A 92 11.27 -21.76 36.86
C SER A 92 9.86 -21.28 36.42
N SER A 93 9.01 -21.97 35.64
CA SER A 93 8.94 -23.37 35.11
C SER A 93 7.91 -23.51 33.95
N GLU A 94 8.32 -24.23 32.90
CA GLU A 94 7.63 -25.23 32.04
C GLU A 94 6.13 -25.13 31.64
N HIS A 95 5.83 -25.13 30.33
CA HIS A 95 5.26 -26.29 29.60
C HIS A 95 5.25 -26.07 28.07
N GLU A 96 5.92 -26.93 27.31
CA GLU A 96 5.92 -26.95 25.84
C GLU A 96 4.84 -27.90 25.30
N ILE A 97 4.15 -27.53 24.21
CA ILE A 97 3.88 -28.43 23.07
C ILE A 97 4.00 -27.65 21.75
N SER A 98 4.82 -28.22 20.86
CA SER A 98 5.17 -27.88 19.47
C SER A 98 3.99 -27.89 18.48
N ASP A 99 3.99 -26.99 17.47
CA ASP A 99 3.96 -27.39 16.04
C ASP A 99 4.15 -26.19 15.07
N GLY A 100 4.85 -26.45 13.96
CA GLY A 100 4.61 -25.82 12.66
C GLY A 100 5.11 -24.39 12.41
N GLY A 101 6.27 -24.28 11.75
CA GLY A 101 6.82 -22.99 11.30
C GLY A 101 5.87 -22.15 10.44
N GLN A 102 5.89 -20.85 10.69
CA GLN A 102 5.45 -19.77 9.80
C GLN A 102 6.12 -18.48 10.26
N GLY A 103 6.56 -17.67 9.29
CA GLY A 103 7.27 -16.42 9.53
C GLY A 103 6.55 -15.53 10.54
N ALA A 104 7.33 -14.80 11.33
CA ALA A 104 6.86 -13.95 12.43
C ALA A 104 5.58 -13.20 12.04
N ALA A 105 4.48 -13.52 12.71
CA ALA A 105 3.25 -12.74 12.61
C ALA A 105 3.56 -11.30 13.05
N PRO A 106 3.04 -10.28 12.33
CA PRO A 106 3.21 -8.89 12.75
C PRO A 106 2.63 -8.70 14.16
N PRO A 107 3.18 -7.77 14.95
CA PRO A 107 2.69 -7.50 16.30
C PRO A 107 1.18 -7.22 16.28
N VAL A 108 0.49 -7.76 17.27
CA VAL A 108 -0.98 -7.72 17.41
C VAL A 108 -1.48 -6.28 17.32
N GLY A 109 -2.10 -5.90 16.19
CA GLY A 109 -2.83 -4.63 16.06
C GLY A 109 -2.52 -3.77 14.84
N GLU A 110 -1.60 -4.14 13.96
CA GLU A 110 -1.19 -3.28 12.81
C GLU A 110 -1.50 -3.85 11.43
N ASP A 111 -2.32 -4.90 11.35
CA ASP A 111 -2.76 -5.42 10.05
C ASP A 111 -3.64 -4.43 9.27
N PHE A 112 -3.75 -4.62 7.95
CA PHE A 112 -4.54 -3.72 7.10
C PHE A 112 -6.01 -3.57 7.54
N ALA A 113 -6.61 -4.59 8.16
CA ALA A 113 -7.99 -4.54 8.63
C ALA A 113 -8.10 -3.70 9.91
N SER A 114 -7.13 -3.79 10.81
CA SER A 114 -6.98 -2.91 11.97
C SER A 114 -6.78 -1.46 11.55
N LEU A 115 -5.95 -1.21 10.53
CA LEU A 115 -5.73 0.12 9.97
C LEU A 115 -7.03 0.71 9.40
N ARG A 116 -7.85 -0.08 8.70
CA ARG A 116 -9.18 0.34 8.22
C ARG A 116 -10.10 0.75 9.37
N ARG A 117 -10.20 -0.06 10.42
CA ARG A 117 -11.00 0.26 11.62
C ARG A 117 -10.53 1.55 12.29
N ARG A 118 -9.22 1.72 12.46
CA ARG A 118 -8.64 2.94 13.05
C ARG A 118 -8.90 4.18 12.19
N CYS A 119 -8.77 4.05 10.87
CA CYS A 119 -9.10 5.11 9.92
C CYS A 119 -10.56 5.55 10.07
N ALA A 120 -11.51 4.62 9.96
CA ALA A 120 -12.93 4.91 10.11
C ALA A 120 -13.27 5.49 11.50
N HIS A 121 -12.62 5.00 12.56
CA HIS A 121 -12.78 5.56 13.91
C HIS A 121 -12.37 7.03 13.99
N VAL A 122 -11.19 7.39 13.47
CA VAL A 122 -10.72 8.78 13.43
C VAL A 122 -11.65 9.66 12.61
N MET A 123 -12.07 9.17 11.44
CA MET A 123 -13.00 9.90 10.58
C MET A 123 -14.32 10.19 11.31
N ARG A 124 -14.92 9.20 11.96
CA ARG A 124 -16.17 9.40 12.75
C ARG A 124 -15.97 10.40 13.88
N LYS A 125 -14.86 10.31 14.62
CA LYS A 125 -14.57 11.17 15.78
C LYS A 125 -14.42 12.64 15.38
N SER A 126 -13.76 12.89 14.25
CA SER A 126 -13.49 14.24 13.74
C SER A 126 -14.21 14.51 12.42
N GLN A 127 -15.48 14.11 12.32
CA GLN A 127 -16.20 14.04 11.05
C GLN A 127 -16.17 15.31 10.20
N TRP A 128 -16.16 16.49 10.81
CA TRP A 128 -16.17 17.76 10.07
C TRP A 128 -14.84 18.11 9.41
N ASP A 129 -13.75 17.44 9.79
CA ASP A 129 -12.47 17.52 9.08
C ASP A 129 -12.52 16.77 7.73
N TYR A 130 -13.55 15.93 7.51
CA TYR A 130 -13.62 15.00 6.38
C TYR A 130 -14.88 15.17 5.53
N ARG A 131 -16.04 15.32 6.18
CA ARG A 131 -17.35 15.39 5.52
C ARG A 131 -17.46 16.43 4.41
N PRO A 132 -16.90 17.66 4.54
CA PRO A 132 -17.00 18.66 3.48
C PRO A 132 -16.37 18.25 2.14
N PHE A 133 -15.48 17.25 2.13
CA PHE A 133 -14.88 16.73 0.90
C PHE A 133 -15.76 15.71 0.16
N LEU A 134 -16.88 15.29 0.76
CA LEU A 134 -17.87 14.40 0.16
C LEU A 134 -19.18 15.16 0.01
N ALA A 135 -19.53 15.53 -1.22
CA ALA A 135 -20.71 16.37 -1.49
C ALA A 135 -22.00 15.81 -0.89
N GLN A 136 -22.17 14.49 -0.90
CA GLN A 136 -23.33 13.78 -0.31
C GLN A 136 -23.34 13.74 1.23
N CYS A 137 -22.26 14.18 1.88
CA CYS A 137 -22.10 14.19 3.35
C CYS A 137 -21.88 15.60 3.91
N ALA A 138 -21.76 16.63 3.05
CA ALA A 138 -21.24 17.95 3.38
C ALA A 138 -22.17 18.81 4.25
N GLU A 139 -23.45 18.45 4.34
CA GLU A 139 -24.45 19.19 5.12
C GLU A 139 -24.84 18.44 6.41
N ASP A 140 -25.39 19.19 7.37
CA ASP A 140 -26.02 18.61 8.56
C ASP A 140 -27.51 18.34 8.29
N SER A 141 -27.76 17.32 7.46
CA SER A 141 -29.10 16.83 7.16
C SER A 141 -29.19 15.33 7.46
N THR A 142 -30.41 14.81 7.69
CA THR A 142 -30.62 13.38 7.93
C THR A 142 -30.04 12.51 6.82
N ALA A 143 -30.21 12.93 5.56
CA ALA A 143 -29.68 12.20 4.41
C ALA A 143 -28.13 12.22 4.38
N CYS A 144 -27.51 13.38 4.59
CA CYS A 144 -26.05 13.51 4.66
C CYS A 144 -25.46 12.74 5.85
N ASN A 145 -26.13 12.74 7.00
CA ASN A 145 -25.73 11.98 8.17
C ASN A 145 -25.77 10.46 7.92
N ALA A 146 -26.82 9.97 7.26
CA ALA A 146 -26.90 8.56 6.86
C ALA A 146 -25.81 8.20 5.82
N ALA A 147 -25.59 9.06 4.82
CA ALA A 147 -24.54 8.87 3.81
C ALA A 147 -23.14 8.82 4.44
N TRP A 148 -22.87 9.67 5.43
CA TRP A 148 -21.61 9.68 6.17
C TRP A 148 -21.38 8.40 6.97
N VAL A 149 -22.42 7.91 7.65
CA VAL A 149 -22.35 6.63 8.38
C VAL A 149 -22.05 5.49 7.41
N ALA A 150 -22.73 5.44 6.27
CA ALA A 150 -22.49 4.44 5.23
C ALA A 150 -21.05 4.51 4.69
N TYR A 151 -20.55 5.71 4.37
CA TYR A 151 -19.17 5.91 3.94
C TYR A 151 -18.15 5.37 4.94
N CYS A 152 -18.30 5.70 6.23
CA CYS A 152 -17.38 5.21 7.26
C CYS A 152 -17.44 3.68 7.41
N LEU A 153 -18.60 3.05 7.21
CA LEU A 153 -18.73 1.59 7.20
C LEU A 153 -18.01 0.97 6.00
N GLU A 154 -18.10 1.57 4.81
CA GLU A 154 -17.36 1.12 3.64
C GLU A 154 -15.84 1.24 3.85
N VAL A 155 -15.35 2.34 4.42
CA VAL A 155 -13.93 2.50 4.77
C VAL A 155 -13.46 1.37 5.69
N GLU A 156 -14.29 1.02 6.68
CA GLU A 156 -13.98 0.04 7.73
C GLU A 156 -13.98 -1.42 7.25
N ASP A 157 -15.03 -1.83 6.54
CA ASP A 157 -15.37 -3.25 6.34
C ASP A 157 -15.38 -3.69 4.87
N SER A 158 -14.87 -2.85 3.96
CA SER A 158 -14.85 -3.18 2.53
C SER A 158 -13.45 -3.09 1.91
N ALA A 159 -13.38 -3.45 0.64
CA ALA A 159 -12.21 -3.22 -0.22
C ALA A 159 -12.32 -1.90 -1.00
N ALA A 160 -13.16 -0.95 -0.56
CA ALA A 160 -13.21 0.39 -1.12
C ALA A 160 -11.83 1.02 -1.09
N TRP A 161 -11.46 1.65 -2.22
CA TRP A 161 -10.18 2.29 -2.39
C TRP A 161 -10.10 3.49 -1.45
N GLY A 162 -8.98 3.60 -0.74
CA GLY A 162 -8.69 4.78 0.04
C GLY A 162 -7.95 5.82 -0.79
N GLY A 163 -8.09 7.08 -0.41
CA GLY A 163 -7.39 8.19 -1.03
C GLY A 163 -6.77 9.11 0.00
N GLN A 164 -6.66 10.38 -0.38
CA GLN A 164 -6.05 11.41 0.46
C GLN A 164 -6.75 11.59 1.81
N MET A 165 -8.08 11.48 1.88
CA MET A 165 -8.83 11.61 3.13
C MET A 165 -8.48 10.50 4.14
N GLU A 166 -8.45 9.26 3.67
CA GLU A 166 -8.13 8.10 4.50
C GLU A 166 -6.66 8.11 4.91
N LEU A 167 -5.73 8.53 4.03
CA LEU A 167 -4.33 8.72 4.41
C LEU A 167 -4.16 9.80 5.49
N GLY A 168 -4.91 10.90 5.41
CA GLY A 168 -4.93 11.93 6.45
C GLY A 168 -5.47 11.40 7.78
N ALA A 169 -6.55 10.62 7.76
CA ALA A 169 -7.09 9.97 8.95
C ALA A 169 -6.14 8.92 9.54
N LEU A 170 -5.45 8.14 8.70
CA LEU A 170 -4.43 7.19 9.13
C LEU A 170 -3.23 7.90 9.76
N ALA A 171 -2.76 9.00 9.19
CA ALA A 171 -1.67 9.78 9.77
C ALA A 171 -2.02 10.23 11.20
N LYS A 172 -3.24 10.76 11.40
CA LYS A 172 -3.76 11.10 12.75
C LYS A 172 -3.91 9.88 13.65
N ALA A 173 -4.40 8.76 13.12
CA ALA A 173 -4.58 7.53 13.89
C ALA A 173 -3.26 6.95 14.39
N LEU A 174 -2.21 7.09 13.58
CA LEU A 174 -0.85 6.58 13.85
C LEU A 174 0.02 7.60 14.58
N GLY A 175 -0.39 8.87 14.65
CA GLY A 175 0.44 9.94 15.19
C GLY A 175 1.73 10.13 14.40
N ARG A 176 1.70 9.88 13.08
CA ARG A 176 2.89 9.75 12.25
C ARG A 176 2.65 10.28 10.85
N CYS A 177 3.67 10.96 10.29
CA CYS A 177 3.59 11.46 8.92
C CYS A 177 3.55 10.34 7.89
N ILE A 178 2.78 10.55 6.83
CA ILE A 178 2.79 9.69 5.64
C ILE A 178 3.19 10.54 4.43
N LYS A 179 4.29 10.16 3.77
CA LYS A 179 4.75 10.78 2.51
C LYS A 179 4.26 9.95 1.33
N VAL A 180 3.62 10.61 0.37
CA VAL A 180 3.08 10.00 -0.84
C VAL A 180 3.85 10.53 -2.04
N TYR A 181 4.59 9.64 -2.69
CA TYR A 181 5.28 9.93 -3.94
C TYR A 181 4.40 9.59 -5.15
N THR A 182 4.44 10.41 -6.19
CA THR A 182 3.77 10.15 -7.47
C THR A 182 4.68 10.63 -8.61
N ALA A 183 4.46 10.13 -9.82
CA ALA A 183 5.35 10.33 -10.97
C ALA A 183 5.56 11.80 -11.35
N HIS A 184 4.51 12.63 -11.27
CA HIS A 184 4.50 13.96 -11.90
C HIS A 184 3.96 15.08 -11.01
N MET A 185 3.74 14.82 -9.72
CA MET A 185 3.29 15.83 -8.77
C MET A 185 4.28 15.95 -7.61
N PRO A 186 4.29 17.11 -6.90
CA PRO A 186 5.02 17.24 -5.66
C PRO A 186 4.67 16.15 -4.64
N VAL A 187 5.61 15.84 -3.75
CA VAL A 187 5.38 14.91 -2.64
C VAL A 187 4.27 15.45 -1.76
N VAL A 188 3.23 14.66 -1.56
CA VAL A 188 2.15 15.01 -0.62
C VAL A 188 2.52 14.46 0.75
N VAL A 189 2.41 15.29 1.78
CA VAL A 189 2.70 14.91 3.17
C VAL A 189 1.41 15.00 3.98
N MET A 190 0.99 13.86 4.55
CA MET A 190 -0.13 13.80 5.46
C MET A 190 0.37 13.83 6.90
N GLY A 191 -0.32 14.59 7.75
CA GLY A 191 0.01 14.69 9.17
C GLY A 191 1.32 15.42 9.43
N GLU A 192 1.58 16.53 8.73
CA GLU A 192 2.79 17.35 8.91
C GLU A 192 3.01 17.77 10.38
N GLU A 193 1.93 17.88 11.16
CA GLU A 193 1.98 18.15 12.60
C GLU A 193 2.73 17.08 13.40
N PHE A 194 2.92 15.87 12.85
CA PHE A 194 3.69 14.80 13.46
C PHE A 194 5.17 14.79 13.02
N ALA A 195 5.59 15.70 12.13
CA ALA A 195 6.96 15.81 11.63
C ALA A 195 7.83 16.60 12.62
N VAL A 196 7.98 16.09 13.84
CA VAL A 196 8.79 16.72 14.88
C VAL A 196 10.25 16.25 14.85
N GLU A 197 11.17 17.14 15.23
CA GLU A 197 12.59 16.79 15.37
C GLU A 197 12.78 15.70 16.43
N GLY A 198 13.53 14.65 16.09
CA GLY A 198 13.68 13.46 16.95
C GLY A 198 12.45 12.54 17.01
N GLY A 199 11.38 12.85 16.26
CA GLY A 199 10.19 12.00 16.14
C GLY A 199 10.40 10.77 15.24
N GLU A 200 9.37 9.92 15.17
CA GLU A 200 9.40 8.75 14.31
C GLU A 200 9.53 9.12 12.82
N ALA A 201 10.41 8.41 12.10
CA ALA A 201 10.60 8.63 10.66
C ALA A 201 9.27 8.47 9.89
N PRO A 202 8.99 9.25 8.83
CA PRO A 202 7.73 9.13 8.09
C PRO A 202 7.53 7.73 7.49
N LEU A 203 6.26 7.31 7.39
CA LEU A 203 5.86 6.20 6.53
C LEU A 203 5.88 6.70 5.08
N VAL A 204 6.35 5.87 4.16
CA VAL A 204 6.58 6.28 2.79
C VAL A 204 5.88 5.33 1.83
N VAL A 205 4.98 5.87 1.02
CA VAL A 205 4.23 5.12 -0.01
C VAL A 205 4.34 5.84 -1.35
N CYS A 206 4.02 5.16 -2.44
CA CYS A 206 3.85 5.80 -3.74
C CYS A 206 2.51 5.45 -4.36
N PHE A 207 1.94 6.40 -5.08
CA PHE A 207 0.71 6.28 -5.83
C PHE A 207 1.01 6.21 -7.33
N GLN A 208 0.37 5.28 -8.02
CA GLN A 208 0.47 5.09 -9.46
C GLN A 208 -0.95 4.96 -10.03
N GLN A 209 -1.30 5.76 -11.03
CA GLN A 209 -2.63 5.71 -11.63
C GLN A 209 -2.76 4.56 -12.64
N HIS A 210 -1.65 4.10 -13.20
CA HIS A 210 -1.60 3.11 -14.29
C HIS A 210 -0.78 1.87 -13.93
N ALA A 211 -0.50 1.60 -12.64
CA ALA A 211 0.36 0.48 -12.25
C ALA A 211 -0.18 -0.89 -12.70
N PHE A 212 -1.50 -1.06 -12.67
CA PHE A 212 -2.16 -2.32 -13.02
C PHE A 212 -3.36 -2.08 -13.93
N GLY A 213 -3.86 -3.14 -14.58
CA GLY A 213 -5.05 -3.06 -15.43
C GLY A 213 -6.32 -2.59 -14.71
N LEU A 214 -6.30 -2.53 -13.38
CA LEU A 214 -7.39 -2.04 -12.52
C LEU A 214 -7.35 -0.52 -12.28
N GLY A 215 -6.29 0.19 -12.70
CA GLY A 215 -6.13 1.63 -12.49
C GLY A 215 -5.21 1.95 -11.31
N GLU A 216 -5.69 2.82 -10.41
CA GLU A 216 -4.90 3.39 -9.32
C GLU A 216 -4.40 2.35 -8.31
N HIS A 217 -3.24 2.60 -7.73
CA HIS A 217 -2.61 1.67 -6.82
C HIS A 217 -1.60 2.35 -5.91
N TYR A 218 -1.49 1.83 -4.68
CA TYR A 218 -0.48 2.23 -3.72
C TYR A 218 0.53 1.11 -3.49
N ASN A 219 1.81 1.46 -3.61
CA ASN A 219 2.94 0.62 -3.26
C ASN A 219 3.68 1.18 -2.04
N SER A 220 4.44 0.33 -1.37
CA SER A 220 5.34 0.71 -0.28
C SER A 220 6.65 1.26 -0.84
N VAL A 221 7.28 2.23 -0.17
CA VAL A 221 8.58 2.78 -0.56
C VAL A 221 9.60 2.50 0.53
N VAL A 222 10.65 1.75 0.19
CA VAL A 222 11.61 1.20 1.15
C VAL A 222 13.03 1.65 0.82
N GLY A 223 13.96 1.46 1.76
CA GLY A 223 15.38 1.72 1.50
C GLY A 223 15.92 0.84 0.38
N LEU A 224 16.82 1.41 -0.43
CA LEU A 224 17.56 0.72 -1.50
C LEU A 224 18.50 -0.38 -0.98
#